data_AF-A0A8D8DDR7-F1
#
_entry.id   AF-A0A8D8DDR7-F1
#
_cell.length_a   1.000
_cell.length_b   1.000
_cell.length_c   1.000
_cell.angle_alpha   90.00
_cell.angle_beta   90.00
_cell.angle_gamma   90.00
#
_symmetry.space_group_name_H-M   'P 1'
#
loop_
_entity.id
_entity.type
_entity.pdbx_description
1 polymer ?
#
loop_
_entity_poly.entity_id
_entity_poly.type
_entity_poly.pdbx_seq_one_letter_code
_entity_poly.pdbx_strand_id
1 'polypeptide(L)'
;MADAHKRKKDSDLSGPVRGSPVKRPRLEDIGPEDDDEDEQKPKVKVDPAQAANRSKQCPYLDTINRHLLDFDFEKLCSVSLTRINVYACLVCGKYFQGRGTNTHAYTHSVAEAHHVFLNLQTLKFYCLPDNYEIIDSSLDDIKYVLNPVFSQRDIRNLDKEDQKMSRTVDGTIYAPGI
;
A
#
# COMPACT_ATOMS: atom_id res chain seq x y z
N MET A 1 45.49 64.82 12.40
CA MET A 1 45.27 63.56 11.65
C MET A 1 43.86 63.66 11.10
N ALA A 2 43.62 64.34 9.97
CA ALA A 2 43.75 63.83 8.58
C ALA A 2 43.09 62.45 8.45
N ASP A 3 42.13 62.15 7.57
CA ASP A 3 41.57 62.78 6.38
C ASP A 3 40.31 61.96 6.01
N ALA A 4 39.23 62.57 5.49
CA ALA A 4 38.29 61.87 4.61
C ALA A 4 37.46 62.89 3.82
N HIS A 5 37.83 63.00 2.56
CA HIS A 5 37.34 63.96 1.58
C HIS A 5 35.95 63.63 1.02
N LYS A 6 35.19 64.72 0.89
CA LYS A 6 33.90 65.01 0.25
C LYS A 6 33.92 64.87 -1.28
N ARG A 7 32.75 64.58 -1.92
CA ARG A 7 32.07 65.32 -3.05
C ARG A 7 31.18 64.37 -3.89
N LYS A 8 29.84 64.58 -3.92
CA LYS A 8 28.98 65.40 -4.85
C LYS A 8 28.67 64.66 -6.18
N LYS A 9 27.51 64.76 -6.84
CA LYS A 9 26.23 65.49 -6.70
C LYS A 9 25.26 64.98 -7.79
N ASP A 10 23.96 65.15 -7.52
CA ASP A 10 22.72 64.91 -8.28
C ASP A 10 22.64 65.50 -9.71
N SER A 11 21.75 64.96 -10.56
CA SER A 11 20.51 65.64 -11.04
C SER A 11 19.84 65.01 -12.29
N ASP A 12 18.50 65.02 -12.25
CA ASP A 12 17.45 64.65 -13.22
C ASP A 12 17.60 65.00 -14.72
N LEU A 13 16.83 64.30 -15.59
CA LEU A 13 15.74 64.87 -16.42
C LEU A 13 14.97 63.82 -17.28
N SER A 14 13.65 64.04 -17.38
CA SER A 14 12.49 63.34 -18.00
C SER A 14 12.50 63.16 -19.54
N GLY A 15 12.04 62.03 -20.15
CA GLY A 15 10.66 61.66 -20.60
C GLY A 15 10.58 61.56 -22.16
N PRO A 16 9.51 61.10 -22.88
CA PRO A 16 8.36 60.21 -22.61
C PRO A 16 8.13 59.08 -23.68
N VAL A 17 6.99 58.37 -23.62
CA VAL A 17 6.08 57.89 -24.73
C VAL A 17 5.56 56.43 -24.62
N ARG A 18 4.24 56.30 -24.82
CA ARG A 18 3.36 55.10 -24.83
C ARG A 18 3.29 54.45 -26.22
N GLY A 19 2.98 53.14 -26.28
CA GLY A 19 2.28 52.53 -27.45
C GLY A 19 2.78 51.15 -27.91
N SER A 20 1.93 50.12 -27.82
CA SER A 20 2.03 48.73 -28.34
C SER A 20 1.92 48.67 -29.89
N PRO A 21 1.84 47.50 -30.63
CA PRO A 21 1.91 46.06 -30.27
C PRO A 21 2.71 45.14 -31.28
N VAL A 22 2.64 43.79 -31.10
CA VAL A 22 2.92 42.68 -32.09
C VAL A 22 4.42 42.44 -32.43
N LYS A 23 5.03 41.24 -32.52
CA LYS A 23 4.63 39.89 -33.01
C LYS A 23 5.41 38.78 -32.32
N ARG A 24 4.68 37.73 -31.92
CA ARG A 24 5.20 36.41 -31.52
C ARG A 24 5.74 35.69 -32.78
N PRO A 25 6.87 34.96 -32.73
CA PRO A 25 7.26 34.07 -33.81
C PRO A 25 6.27 32.90 -33.93
N ARG A 26 6.07 32.51 -35.19
CA ARG A 26 5.01 31.69 -35.74
C ARG A 26 5.18 30.21 -35.39
N LEU A 27 4.06 29.59 -34.99
CA LEU A 27 3.86 28.15 -34.91
C LEU A 27 3.85 27.60 -36.35
N GLU A 28 4.69 26.61 -36.65
CA GLU A 28 4.57 25.80 -37.86
C GLU A 28 3.94 24.45 -37.51
N ASP A 29 3.00 24.09 -38.38
CA ASP A 29 2.01 23.03 -38.32
C ASP A 29 2.66 21.72 -38.75
N ILE A 30 2.73 20.74 -37.83
CA ILE A 30 3.13 19.36 -38.15
C ILE A 30 1.87 18.52 -38.01
N GLY A 31 1.28 18.16 -39.14
CA GLY A 31 0.13 17.27 -39.22
C GLY A 31 0.44 15.86 -38.70
N PRO A 32 -0.59 15.07 -38.35
CA PRO A 32 -0.39 13.72 -37.84
C PRO A 32 -0.06 12.78 -39.00
N GLU A 33 1.13 12.18 -38.95
CA GLU A 33 1.43 10.95 -39.68
C GLU A 33 1.21 9.79 -38.71
N ASP A 34 0.20 8.99 -39.03
CA ASP A 34 -0.07 7.68 -38.44
C ASP A 34 1.06 6.73 -38.84
N ASP A 35 1.83 6.23 -37.86
CA ASP A 35 2.64 5.04 -38.02
C ASP A 35 2.50 4.16 -36.76
N ASP A 36 1.81 3.05 -36.97
CA ASP A 36 1.57 1.95 -36.05
C ASP A 36 2.88 1.19 -35.75
N GLU A 37 3.38 1.25 -34.52
CA GLU A 37 4.32 0.24 -34.00
C GLU A 37 3.71 -0.46 -32.77
N ASP A 38 3.23 -1.69 -33.03
CA ASP A 38 2.62 -2.64 -32.10
C ASP A 38 3.66 -3.20 -31.11
N GLU A 39 3.86 -2.54 -29.97
CA GLU A 39 4.50 -3.16 -28.80
C GLU A 39 3.52 -4.15 -28.14
N GLN A 40 3.56 -5.37 -28.65
CA GLN A 40 2.74 -6.49 -28.22
C GLN A 40 3.14 -6.98 -26.82
N LYS A 41 2.64 -6.31 -25.78
CA LYS A 41 2.64 -6.84 -24.41
C LYS A 41 1.73 -8.07 -24.36
N PRO A 42 2.20 -9.26 -23.94
CA PRO A 42 1.35 -10.44 -23.90
C PRO A 42 0.29 -10.27 -22.82
N LYS A 43 -0.94 -9.96 -23.23
CA LYS A 43 -2.14 -10.07 -22.39
C LYS A 43 -2.39 -11.56 -22.18
N VAL A 44 -1.81 -12.12 -21.11
CA VAL A 44 -2.13 -13.49 -20.66
C VAL A 44 -3.61 -13.52 -20.29
N LYS A 45 -4.45 -14.03 -21.21
CA LYS A 45 -5.83 -14.40 -20.90
C LYS A 45 -5.76 -15.62 -19.99
N VAL A 46 -5.73 -15.38 -18.68
CA VAL A 46 -5.84 -16.45 -17.69
C VAL A 46 -7.25 -17.02 -17.75
N ASP A 47 -7.38 -18.29 -18.13
CA ASP A 47 -8.63 -19.02 -18.05
C ASP A 47 -9.16 -18.95 -16.60
N PRO A 48 -10.43 -18.55 -16.37
CA PRO A 48 -11.00 -18.43 -15.02
C PRO A 48 -10.88 -19.71 -14.19
N ALA A 49 -10.92 -20.87 -14.85
CA ALA A 49 -10.76 -22.18 -14.22
C ALA A 49 -9.35 -22.43 -13.67
N GLN A 50 -8.30 -21.90 -14.32
CA GLN A 50 -6.92 -22.07 -13.86
C GLN A 50 -6.57 -21.08 -12.73
N ALA A 51 -7.09 -19.85 -12.78
CA ALA A 51 -6.93 -18.87 -11.70
C ALA A 51 -7.57 -19.35 -10.38
N ALA A 52 -8.73 -20.01 -10.46
CA ALA A 52 -9.43 -20.57 -9.29
C ALA A 52 -8.71 -21.76 -8.63
N ASN A 53 -7.83 -22.46 -9.36
CA ASN A 53 -7.00 -23.52 -8.77
C ASN A 53 -5.77 -22.95 -8.05
N ARG A 54 -5.15 -21.89 -8.60
CA ARG A 54 -3.99 -21.25 -7.96
C ARG A 54 -4.36 -20.59 -6.63
N SER A 55 -5.57 -20.05 -6.51
CA SER A 55 -6.03 -19.42 -5.26
C SER A 55 -6.19 -20.40 -4.09
N LYS A 56 -6.41 -21.69 -4.36
CA LYS A 56 -6.66 -22.72 -3.35
C LYS A 56 -5.42 -23.44 -2.85
N GLN A 57 -4.27 -23.27 -3.50
CA GLN A 57 -3.04 -23.96 -3.12
C GLN A 57 -1.84 -23.03 -3.24
N CYS A 58 -1.73 -22.08 -2.31
CA CYS A 58 -0.53 -21.25 -2.21
C CYS A 58 0.60 -22.08 -1.55
N PRO A 59 1.78 -22.21 -2.17
CA PRO A 59 2.88 -23.00 -1.62
C PRO A 59 3.56 -22.33 -0.43
N TYR A 60 3.33 -21.04 -0.18
CA TYR A 60 4.01 -20.23 0.82
C TYR A 60 3.23 -20.08 2.14
N LEU A 61 2.16 -20.86 2.35
CA LEU A 61 1.35 -20.76 3.57
C LEU A 61 2.12 -21.20 4.84
N ASP A 62 3.14 -22.03 4.66
CA ASP A 62 4.05 -22.49 5.70
C ASP A 62 5.00 -21.40 6.21
N THR A 63 5.24 -20.35 5.42
CA THR A 63 6.14 -19.24 5.82
C THR A 63 5.50 -18.25 6.78
N ILE A 64 4.21 -18.42 7.11
CA ILE A 64 3.44 -17.48 7.93
C ILE A 64 3.85 -17.61 9.40
N ASN A 65 4.25 -16.49 10.01
CA ASN A 65 4.60 -16.44 11.42
C ASN A 65 3.56 -15.65 12.22
N ARG A 66 2.66 -16.37 12.88
CA ARG A 66 1.55 -15.80 13.66
C ARG A 66 1.99 -15.00 14.89
N HIS A 67 3.15 -15.31 15.46
CA HIS A 67 3.66 -14.65 16.66
C HIS A 67 4.14 -13.22 16.40
N LEU A 68 4.42 -12.87 15.14
CA LEU A 68 4.86 -11.54 14.73
C LEU A 68 3.69 -10.65 14.27
N LEU A 69 2.47 -11.18 14.24
CA LEU A 69 1.30 -10.46 13.76
C LEU A 69 0.66 -9.70 14.90
N ASP A 70 0.83 -8.38 14.87
CA ASP A 70 0.20 -7.46 15.81
C ASP A 70 -0.72 -6.49 15.04
N PHE A 71 -2.03 -6.70 15.20
CA PHE A 71 -3.05 -5.94 14.49
C PHE A 71 -3.59 -4.74 15.29
N ASP A 72 -3.05 -4.47 16.49
CA ASP A 72 -3.49 -3.35 17.32
C ASP A 72 -2.87 -2.01 16.89
N PHE A 73 -1.84 -2.04 16.04
CA PHE A 73 -1.22 -0.83 15.48
C PHE A 73 -2.08 -0.15 14.40
N GLU A 74 -1.82 1.14 14.21
CA GLU A 74 -2.47 1.91 13.15
C GLU A 74 -2.13 1.35 11.76
N LYS A 75 -3.15 1.23 10.90
CA LYS A 75 -3.06 0.67 9.54
C LYS A 75 -2.37 1.63 8.57
N LEU A 76 -1.09 1.91 8.80
CA LEU A 76 -0.22 2.78 8.01
C LEU A 76 0.87 1.97 7.31
N CYS A 77 1.24 2.35 6.09
CA CYS A 77 2.47 1.82 5.48
C CYS A 77 3.69 2.26 6.29
N SER A 78 4.53 1.31 6.69
CA SER A 78 5.78 1.54 7.43
C SER A 78 6.82 2.40 6.68
N VAL A 79 6.67 2.55 5.37
CA VAL A 79 7.59 3.33 4.52
C VAL A 79 7.00 4.71 4.18
N SER A 80 5.79 4.75 3.60
CA SER A 80 5.16 6.01 3.15
C SER A 80 4.20 6.65 4.15
N LEU A 81 3.90 5.99 5.28
CA LEU A 81 2.94 6.46 6.30
C LEU A 81 1.54 6.77 5.74
N THR A 82 1.15 6.13 4.63
CA THR A 82 -0.18 6.26 4.04
C THR A 82 -1.14 5.19 4.56
N ARG A 83 -2.44 5.54 4.64
CA ARG A 83 -3.55 4.65 5.00
C ARG A 83 -4.23 4.00 3.79
N ILE A 84 -3.81 4.34 2.57
CA ILE A 84 -4.50 3.91 1.36
C ILE A 84 -3.96 2.54 0.92
N ASN A 85 -4.85 1.56 0.78
CA ASN A 85 -4.53 0.22 0.28
C ASN A 85 -3.34 -0.42 1.01
N VAL A 86 -3.43 -0.53 2.33
CA VAL A 86 -2.37 -1.10 3.17
C VAL A 86 -2.52 -2.61 3.29
N TYR A 87 -1.39 -3.31 3.18
CA TYR A 87 -1.24 -4.75 3.26
C TYR A 87 -0.29 -5.10 4.39
N ALA A 88 -0.66 -6.08 5.21
CA ALA A 88 0.22 -6.66 6.22
C ALA A 88 0.98 -7.85 5.65
N CYS A 89 2.30 -7.87 5.83
CA CYS A 89 3.12 -9.03 5.55
C CYS A 89 2.91 -10.07 6.65
N LEU A 90 2.46 -11.28 6.30
CA LEU A 90 2.19 -12.33 7.28
C LEU A 90 3.44 -13.07 7.77
N VAL A 91 4.61 -12.73 7.22
CA VAL A 91 5.90 -13.32 7.62
C VAL A 91 6.58 -12.47 8.67
N CYS A 92 6.59 -11.14 8.51
CA CYS A 92 7.29 -10.22 9.40
C CYS A 92 6.39 -9.23 10.16
N GLY A 93 5.08 -9.25 9.94
CA GLY A 93 4.10 -8.37 10.60
C GLY A 93 4.07 -6.92 10.13
N LYS A 94 5.02 -6.48 9.29
CA LYS A 94 5.10 -5.09 8.82
C LYS A 94 4.03 -4.74 7.79
N TYR A 95 3.63 -3.47 7.78
CA TYR A 95 2.60 -2.94 6.89
C TYR A 95 3.19 -2.19 5.70
N PHE A 96 2.65 -2.45 4.51
CA PHE A 96 3.13 -1.90 3.24
C PHE A 96 1.98 -1.42 2.36
N GLN A 97 2.25 -0.41 1.55
CA GLN A 97 1.26 0.13 0.62
C GLN A 97 1.22 -0.68 -0.68
N GLY A 98 0.01 -0.92 -1.17
CA GLY A 98 -0.30 -1.38 -2.51
C GLY A 98 0.13 -2.83 -2.78
N ARG A 99 -0.23 -3.35 -3.96
CA ARG A 99 0.19 -4.69 -4.43
C ARG A 99 0.72 -4.71 -5.87
N GLY A 100 0.81 -3.54 -6.50
CA GLY A 100 1.28 -3.40 -7.88
C GLY A 100 2.81 -3.42 -7.95
N THR A 101 3.37 -3.56 -9.14
CA THR A 101 4.83 -3.69 -9.35
C THR A 101 5.66 -2.55 -8.77
N ASN A 102 5.09 -1.35 -8.65
CA ASN A 102 5.76 -0.15 -8.13
C ASN A 102 5.35 0.20 -6.69
N THR A 103 4.90 -0.78 -5.91
CA THR A 103 4.42 -0.55 -4.53
C THR A 103 5.31 -1.21 -3.51
N HIS A 104 5.29 -0.70 -2.27
CA HIS A 104 6.16 -1.18 -1.21
C HIS A 104 5.94 -2.65 -0.85
N ALA A 105 4.70 -3.17 -0.94
CA ALA A 105 4.47 -4.58 -0.66
C ALA A 105 5.09 -5.49 -1.74
N TYR A 106 5.02 -5.07 -3.01
CA TYR A 106 5.63 -5.82 -4.11
C TYR A 106 7.15 -5.84 -3.97
N THR A 107 7.78 -4.68 -3.74
CA THR A 107 9.23 -4.62 -3.54
C THR A 107 9.66 -5.40 -2.31
N HIS A 108 8.90 -5.35 -1.21
CA HIS A 108 9.15 -6.15 -0.01
C HIS A 108 9.07 -7.65 -0.30
N SER A 109 8.10 -8.09 -1.11
CA SER A 109 7.94 -9.51 -1.44
C SER A 109 9.15 -10.09 -2.16
N VAL A 110 9.71 -9.33 -3.11
CA VAL A 110 10.85 -9.76 -3.90
C VAL A 110 12.17 -9.61 -3.13
N ALA A 111 12.32 -8.51 -2.37
CA ALA A 111 13.56 -8.22 -1.65
C ALA A 111 13.79 -9.14 -0.44
N GLU A 112 12.73 -9.45 0.31
CA GLU A 112 12.81 -10.24 1.55
C GLU A 112 12.27 -11.66 1.37
N ALA A 113 11.86 -12.05 0.15
CA ALA A 113 11.21 -13.33 -0.13
C ALA A 113 9.96 -13.61 0.73
N HIS A 114 9.22 -12.56 1.10
CA HIS A 114 7.98 -12.67 1.86
C HIS A 114 6.78 -12.61 0.92
N HIS A 115 6.14 -13.75 0.66
CA HIS A 115 5.16 -13.82 -0.43
C HIS A 115 3.71 -13.60 0.02
N VAL A 116 3.39 -13.77 1.30
CA VAL A 116 1.99 -13.78 1.78
C VAL A 116 1.61 -12.45 2.44
N PHE A 117 0.57 -11.81 1.89
CA PHE A 117 0.08 -10.52 2.36
C PHE A 117 -1.43 -10.54 2.62
N LEU A 118 -1.87 -9.79 3.63
CA LEU A 118 -3.28 -9.56 3.95
C LEU A 118 -3.64 -8.11 3.68
N ASN A 119 -4.68 -7.87 2.88
CA ASN A 119 -5.25 -6.53 2.74
C ASN A 119 -6.04 -6.16 4.00
N LEU A 120 -5.62 -5.09 4.69
CA LEU A 120 -6.19 -4.70 5.99
C LEU A 120 -7.58 -4.05 5.92
N GLN A 121 -8.08 -3.76 4.71
CA GLN A 121 -9.39 -3.17 4.46
C GLN A 121 -10.41 -4.21 3.96
N THR A 122 -10.00 -5.08 3.04
CA THR A 122 -10.88 -6.08 2.42
C THR A 122 -10.79 -7.46 3.08
N LEU A 123 -9.82 -7.67 3.99
CA LEU A 123 -9.55 -8.95 4.66
C LEU A 123 -9.25 -10.11 3.68
N LYS A 124 -8.77 -9.76 2.48
CA LYS A 124 -8.36 -10.70 1.43
C LYS A 124 -6.87 -10.95 1.48
N PHE A 125 -6.49 -12.21 1.32
CA PHE A 125 -5.10 -12.63 1.26
C PHE A 125 -4.61 -12.64 -0.18
N TYR A 126 -3.35 -12.27 -0.38
CA TYR A 126 -2.71 -12.24 -1.69
C TYR A 126 -1.31 -12.82 -1.60
N CYS A 127 -0.92 -13.56 -2.64
CA CYS A 127 0.46 -13.94 -2.86
C CYS A 127 1.11 -12.91 -3.79
N LEU A 128 2.24 -12.31 -3.38
CA LEU A 128 3.07 -11.43 -4.20
C LEU A 128 4.44 -12.08 -4.38
N PRO A 129 5.14 -11.86 -5.51
CA PRO A 129 4.84 -10.93 -6.61
C PRO A 129 3.76 -11.43 -7.60
N ASP A 130 3.35 -12.70 -7.53
CA ASP A 130 2.44 -13.32 -8.52
C ASP A 130 1.01 -12.75 -8.56
N ASN A 131 0.62 -11.97 -7.54
CA ASN A 131 -0.61 -11.19 -7.44
C ASN A 131 -1.90 -12.00 -7.66
N TYR A 132 -1.99 -13.17 -7.03
CA TYR A 132 -3.23 -13.94 -6.95
C TYR A 132 -3.81 -13.91 -5.53
N GLU A 133 -5.14 -13.99 -5.43
CA GLU A 133 -5.85 -14.08 -4.14
C GLU A 133 -5.70 -15.48 -3.55
N ILE A 134 -5.43 -15.58 -2.26
CA ILE A 134 -5.32 -16.85 -1.54
C ILE A 134 -6.66 -17.09 -0.80
N ILE A 135 -7.27 -18.25 -1.05
CA ILE A 135 -8.53 -18.66 -0.45
C ILE A 135 -8.28 -19.95 0.32
N ASP A 136 -8.00 -19.81 1.62
CA ASP A 136 -7.73 -20.93 2.52
C ASP A 136 -8.36 -20.67 3.90
N SER A 137 -8.97 -21.71 4.49
CA SER A 137 -9.58 -21.67 5.83
C SER A 137 -8.55 -21.61 6.96
N SER A 138 -7.31 -22.03 6.73
CA SER A 138 -6.22 -22.00 7.72
C SER A 138 -5.78 -20.57 8.10
N LEU A 139 -6.30 -19.57 7.39
CA LEU A 139 -6.01 -18.15 7.59
C LEU A 139 -7.18 -17.41 8.26
N ASP A 140 -8.29 -18.11 8.54
CA ASP A 140 -9.47 -17.49 9.15
C ASP A 140 -9.21 -17.07 10.60
N ASP A 141 -8.27 -17.72 11.29
CA ASP A 141 -7.77 -17.30 12.59
C ASP A 141 -7.17 -15.88 12.53
N ILE A 142 -6.32 -15.62 11.54
CA ILE A 142 -5.70 -14.30 11.33
C ILE A 142 -6.77 -13.24 11.02
N LYS A 143 -7.77 -13.58 10.18
CA LYS A 143 -8.90 -12.68 9.92
C LYS A 143 -9.67 -12.35 11.21
N TYR A 144 -9.88 -13.36 12.06
CA TYR A 144 -10.61 -13.22 13.31
C TYR A 144 -9.86 -12.35 14.32
N VAL A 145 -8.53 -12.45 14.40
CA VAL A 145 -7.71 -11.57 15.25
C VAL A 145 -7.79 -10.12 14.73
N LEU A 146 -7.69 -9.91 13.42
CA LEU A 146 -7.76 -8.57 12.83
C LEU A 146 -9.16 -7.93 12.92
N ASN A 147 -10.21 -8.72 12.82
CA ASN A 147 -11.60 -8.25 12.91
C ASN A 147 -12.49 -9.32 13.57
N PRO A 148 -12.57 -9.35 14.91
CA PRO A 148 -13.37 -10.33 15.63
C PRO A 148 -14.85 -10.20 15.30
N VAL A 149 -15.50 -11.30 14.93
CA VAL A 149 -16.94 -11.34 14.66
C VAL A 149 -17.59 -12.37 15.58
N PHE A 150 -18.64 -11.98 16.29
CA PHE A 150 -19.34 -12.87 17.22
C PHE A 150 -20.74 -13.16 16.72
N SER A 151 -21.14 -14.44 16.71
CA SER A 151 -22.54 -14.78 16.45
C SER A 151 -23.40 -14.44 17.67
N GLN A 152 -24.72 -14.29 17.48
CA GLN A 152 -25.63 -14.05 18.59
C GLN A 152 -25.57 -15.14 19.67
N ARG A 153 -25.25 -16.38 19.27
CA ARG A 153 -25.06 -17.50 20.20
C ARG A 153 -23.78 -17.31 21.03
N ASP A 154 -22.69 -16.87 20.42
CA ASP A 154 -21.42 -16.64 21.10
C ASP A 154 -21.56 -15.53 22.13
N ILE A 155 -22.20 -14.42 21.74
CA ILE A 155 -22.50 -13.29 22.64
C ILE A 155 -23.33 -13.74 23.85
N ARG A 156 -24.41 -14.51 23.63
CA ARG A 156 -25.25 -15.02 24.74
C ARG A 156 -24.52 -15.97 25.69
N ASN A 157 -23.45 -16.61 25.24
CA ASN A 157 -22.68 -17.54 26.06
C ASN A 157 -21.44 -16.87 26.67
N LEU A 158 -21.14 -15.61 26.30
CA LEU A 158 -19.94 -14.91 26.75
C LEU A 158 -19.97 -14.65 28.25
N ASP A 159 -21.13 -14.31 28.82
CA ASP A 159 -21.29 -13.93 30.23
C ASP A 159 -21.70 -15.09 31.15
N LYS A 160 -21.68 -16.33 30.66
CA LYS A 160 -22.05 -17.50 31.47
C LYS A 160 -20.90 -17.89 32.40
N GLU A 161 -21.23 -18.26 33.64
CA GLU A 161 -20.26 -18.66 34.67
C GLU A 161 -19.35 -19.83 34.24
N ASP A 162 -19.82 -20.68 33.31
CA ASP A 162 -19.03 -21.74 32.66
C ASP A 162 -18.11 -21.21 31.53
N GLN A 163 -17.52 -20.01 31.71
CA GLN A 163 -16.64 -19.43 30.72
C GLN A 163 -15.46 -20.36 30.45
N LYS A 164 -15.38 -20.86 29.22
CA LYS A 164 -14.26 -21.71 28.80
C LYS A 164 -13.02 -20.83 28.68
N MET A 165 -11.96 -21.27 29.36
CA MET A 165 -10.63 -20.71 29.16
C MET A 165 -10.21 -20.84 27.70
N SER A 166 -9.74 -19.74 27.12
CA SER A 166 -9.17 -19.68 25.77
C SER A 166 -7.65 -19.82 25.83
N ARG A 167 -7.05 -20.10 24.67
CA ARG A 167 -5.61 -20.28 24.55
C ARG A 167 -5.06 -19.38 23.45
N THR A 168 -3.98 -18.64 23.74
CA THR A 168 -3.26 -17.83 22.75
C THR A 168 -2.41 -18.70 21.83
N VAL A 169 -1.86 -18.11 20.77
CA VAL A 169 -0.96 -18.81 19.84
C VAL A 169 0.29 -19.35 20.57
N ASP A 170 0.76 -18.67 21.62
CA ASP A 170 1.89 -19.10 22.46
C ASP A 170 1.54 -20.22 23.46
N GLY A 171 0.27 -20.63 23.53
CA GLY A 171 -0.20 -21.65 24.46
C GLY A 171 -0.65 -21.12 25.82
N THR A 172 -0.52 -19.81 26.07
CA THR A 172 -0.97 -19.14 27.29
C THR A 172 -2.50 -19.23 27.41
N ILE A 173 -2.96 -19.63 28.58
CA ILE A 173 -4.39 -19.76 28.87
C ILE A 173 -4.89 -18.41 29.41
N TYR A 174 -6.02 -17.93 28.89
CA TYR A 174 -6.64 -16.68 29.30
C TYR A 174 -8.16 -16.78 29.35
N ALA A 175 -8.79 -15.91 30.15
CA ALA A 175 -10.23 -15.74 30.16
C ALA A 175 -10.61 -14.63 29.17
N PRO A 176 -11.48 -14.88 28.17
CA PRO A 176 -11.91 -13.84 27.25
C PRO A 176 -12.60 -12.68 27.97
N GLY A 177 -12.05 -11.46 27.84
CA GLY A 177 -12.61 -10.23 28.40
C GLY A 177 -11.99 -9.72 29.70
N ILE A 178 -10.97 -10.41 30.25
CA ILE A 178 -10.22 -10.02 31.46
C ILE A 178 -8.79 -9.63 31.12
#